data_AF-A0A946S0I4-F1
#
_entry.id   AF-A0A946S0I4-F1
#
_cell.length_a   1.000
_cell.length_b   1.000
_cell.length_c   1.000
_cell.angle_alpha   90.00
_cell.angle_beta   90.00
_cell.angle_gamma   90.00
#
_symmetry.space_group_name_H-M   'P 1'
#
loop_
_entity.id
_entity.type
_entity.pdbx_description
1 polymer ?
#
loop_
_entity_poly.entity_id
_entity_poly.type
_entity_poly.pdbx_seq_one_letter_code
_entity_poly.pdbx_strand_id
1 'polypeptide(L)' 'DLEGLPNEEYWKAVDINWENIFTANITKYLMVNLYLQLLYDKEVDLGGRLKQTLSLGLTYNF' A
#
# COMPACT_ATOMS: atom_id res chain seq x y z
N ASP A 1 -27.00 9.55 17.12
CA ASP A 1 -25.86 10.49 17.03
C ASP A 1 -24.73 10.00 17.89
N LEU A 2 -23.67 9.55 17.23
CA LEU A 2 -22.37 9.32 17.85
C LEU A 2 -21.68 10.68 17.81
N GLU A 3 -22.10 11.66 18.61
CA GLU A 3 -21.42 12.96 18.70
C GLU A 3 -20.73 13.08 20.07
N GLY A 4 -19.41 13.20 20.10
CA GLY A 4 -18.56 13.26 21.31
C GLY A 4 -17.99 11.94 21.85
N LEU A 5 -18.03 10.84 21.10
CA LEU A 5 -17.52 9.52 21.52
C LEU A 5 -16.17 9.22 20.84
N PRO A 6 -15.21 8.55 21.49
CA PRO A 6 -13.90 8.24 20.89
C PRO A 6 -13.99 7.38 19.61
N ASN A 7 -15.16 6.82 19.31
CA ASN A 7 -15.46 6.00 18.14
C ASN A 7 -16.14 6.78 17.00
N GLU A 8 -16.27 8.11 17.11
CA GLU A 8 -16.85 8.98 16.08
C GLU A 8 -16.14 8.91 14.73
N GLU A 9 -14.82 8.72 14.76
CA GLU A 9 -13.97 8.71 13.57
C GLU A 9 -13.62 7.30 13.10
N TYR A 10 -14.20 6.26 13.71
CA TYR A 10 -13.86 4.86 13.44
C TYR A 10 -14.08 4.48 11.97
N TRP A 11 -15.09 5.09 11.31
CA TRP A 11 -15.39 4.91 9.89
C TRP A 11 -14.51 5.70 8.92
N LYS A 12 -13.71 6.65 9.41
CA LYS A 12 -12.87 7.52 8.57
C LYS A 12 -11.45 6.99 8.38
N ALA A 13 -11.03 5.99 9.16
CA ALA A 13 -9.68 5.50 9.19
C ALA A 13 -9.62 4.04 8.77
N VAL A 14 -8.77 3.73 7.79
CA VAL A 14 -8.42 2.35 7.48
C VAL A 14 -7.72 1.75 8.70
N ASP A 15 -8.24 0.65 9.23
CA ASP A 15 -7.69 -0.01 10.42
C ASP A 15 -6.23 -0.43 10.24
N ILE A 16 -5.92 -1.02 9.08
CA ILE A 16 -4.57 -1.54 8.77
C ILE A 16 -4.22 -1.21 7.32
N ASN A 17 -3.21 -0.37 7.14
CA ASN A 17 -2.55 -0.14 5.87
C ASN A 17 -1.08 -0.53 5.98
N TRP A 18 -0.71 -1.63 5.33
CA TRP A 18 0.66 -2.15 5.33
C TRP A 18 1.25 -2.04 3.93
N GLU A 19 2.33 -1.25 3.80
CA GLU A 19 2.97 -0.95 2.53
C GLU A 19 4.43 -1.41 2.54
N ASN A 20 4.85 -2.06 1.46
CA ASN A 20 6.24 -2.47 1.25
C ASN A 20 6.68 -2.16 -0.17
N ILE A 21 7.89 -1.62 -0.27
CA ILE A 21 8.54 -1.34 -1.53
C ILE A 21 9.81 -2.17 -1.60
N PHE A 22 9.85 -3.07 -2.56
CA PHE A 22 11.05 -3.82 -2.90
C PHE A 22 11.65 -3.25 -4.19
N THR A 23 12.81 -2.61 -4.08
CA THR A 23 13.54 -2.07 -5.23
C THR A 23 14.80 -2.90 -5.46
N ALA A 24 14.95 -3.44 -6.67
CA ALA A 24 16.12 -4.20 -7.07
C ALA A 24 16.68 -3.69 -8.39
N ASN A 25 18.00 -3.52 -8.44
CA ASN A 25 18.70 -3.19 -9.67
C ASN A 25 19.15 -4.49 -10.37
N ILE A 26 18.28 -4.97 -11.25
CA ILE A 26 18.58 -5.70 -12.50
C ILE A 26 20.05 -5.73 -12.93
N THR A 27 20.37 -4.64 -13.61
CA THR A 27 21.65 -4.36 -14.25
C THR A 27 21.94 -2.88 -14.05
N LYS A 28 23.08 -2.38 -14.55
CA LYS A 28 23.36 -0.94 -14.60
C LYS A 28 22.25 -0.13 -15.27
N TYR A 29 21.42 -0.77 -16.10
CA TYR A 29 20.41 -0.09 -16.90
C TYR A 29 18.97 -0.47 -16.58
N LEU A 30 18.76 -1.45 -15.70
CA LEU A 30 17.43 -1.99 -15.43
C LEU A 30 17.18 -2.00 -13.92
N MET A 31 16.10 -1.34 -13.53
CA MET A 31 15.58 -1.30 -12.17
C MET A 31 14.19 -1.93 -12.16
N VAL A 32 13.92 -2.73 -11.14
CA VAL A 32 12.63 -3.32 -10.86
C VAL A 32 12.15 -2.79 -9.52
N ASN A 33 10.90 -2.35 -9.46
CA ASN A 33 10.25 -1.93 -8.23
C ASN A 33 8.95 -2.70 -8.06
N LEU A 34 8.85 -3.47 -6.98
CA LEU A 34 7.65 -4.18 -6.58
C LEU A 34 7.06 -3.48 -5.36
N TYR A 35 5.88 -2.90 -5.54
CA TYR A 35 5.09 -2.28 -4.50
C TYR A 35 3.97 -3.24 -4.07
N LEU A 36 3.91 -3.56 -2.79
CA LEU A 36 2.90 -4.40 -2.17
C LEU A 36 2.18 -3.57 -1.10
N GLN A 37 0.86 -3.48 -1.21
CA GLN A 37 0.02 -2.80 -0.25
C GLN A 37 -1.12 -3.72 0.18
N LEU A 38 -1.21 -3.96 1.47
CA LEU A 38 -2.32 -4.68 2.09
C LEU A 38 -3.16 -3.68 2.86
N LEU A 39 -4.41 -3.53 2.43
CA LEU A 39 -5.42 -2.70 3.06
C LEU A 39 -6.44 -3.64 3.70
N TYR A 40 -6.66 -3.51 5.00
CA TYR A 40 -7.74 -4.18 5.69
C TYR A 40 -8.60 -3.13 6.38
N ASP A 41 -9.86 -3.09 5.98
CA ASP A 41 -10.87 -2.15 6.46
C ASP A 41 -12.11 -2.95 6.80
N LYS A 42 -12.35 -3.13 8.09
CA LYS A 42 -13.38 -4.04 8.59
C LYS A 42 -14.80 -3.54 8.35
N GLU A 43 -14.97 -2.25 8.02
CA GLU A 43 -16.27 -1.60 7.88
C GLU A 43 -16.74 -1.48 6.42
N VAL A 44 -15.83 -1.39 5.46
CA VAL A 44 -16.17 -1.31 4.02
C VAL A 44 -16.24 -2.68 3.35
N ASP A 45 -15.33 -3.60 3.66
CA ASP A 45 -15.31 -4.95 3.09
C ASP A 45 -14.68 -5.94 4.08
N LEU A 46 -15.37 -7.03 4.42
CA LEU A 46 -14.83 -8.04 5.36
C LEU A 46 -13.54 -8.70 4.83
N GLY A 47 -13.25 -8.60 3.53
CA GLY A 47 -12.04 -9.12 2.89
C GLY A 47 -10.88 -8.12 2.89
N GLY A 48 -9.69 -8.61 3.25
CA GLY A 48 -8.44 -7.86 3.04
C GLY A 48 -8.19 -7.60 1.55
N ARG A 49 -7.86 -6.36 1.20
CA ARG A 49 -7.56 -5.92 -0.17
C ARG A 49 -6.05 -5.90 -0.37
N LEU A 50 -5.55 -6.80 -1.23
CA LEU A 50 -4.15 -6.84 -1.63
C LEU A 50 -3.96 -6.11 -2.96
N LYS A 51 -3.19 -5.02 -2.95
CA LYS A 51 -2.74 -4.30 -4.13
C LYS A 51 -1.28 -4.63 -4.39
N GLN A 52 -0.98 -5.03 -5.62
CA GLN A 52 0.38 -5.34 -6.07
C GLN A 52 0.65 -4.51 -7.32
N THR A 53 1.78 -3.80 -7.34
CA THR A 53 2.20 -3.00 -8.49
C THR A 53 3.66 -3.33 -8.80
N LEU A 54 3.90 -3.86 -10.00
CA LEU A 54 5.25 -4.13 -10.50
C LEU A 54 5.61 -3.06 -11.53
N SER A 55 6.70 -2.35 -11.27
CA SER A 55 7.22 -1.29 -12.13
C SER A 55 8.60 -1.66 -12.64
N LEU A 56 8.84 -1.38 -13.92
CA LEU A 56 10.13 -1.55 -14.59
C LEU A 56 10.65 -0.19 -15.02
N GLY A 57 11.86 0.16 -14.57
CA GLY A 57 12.53 1.40 -14.89
C GLY A 57 13.82 1.15 -15.66
N LEU A 58 14.04 1.90 -16.73
CA LEU A 58 15.35 1.99 -17.36
C LEU A 58 16.13 3.12 -16.70
N THR A 59 17.36 2.83 -16.28
CA THR A 59 18.28 3.84 -15.74
C THR A 59 19.54 3.87 -16.60
N TYR A 60 20.25 4.98 -16.64
CA TYR A 60 21.50 5.08 -17.40
C TYR A 60 22.49 5.89 -16.56
N ASN A 61 23.44 5.19 -15.94
CA ASN A 61 24.49 5.82 -15.13
C ASN A 61 25.78 5.86 -15.96
N PHE A 62 26.25 7.09 -16.24
CA PHE A 62 27.48 7.41 -16.95
C PHE A 62 28.73 7.04 -16.13
#